data_AF-A0AAN6QRD3-F1
#
_entry.id   AF-A0AAN6QRD3-F1
#
_cell.length_a   1.000
_cell.length_b   1.000
_cell.length_c   1.000
_cell.angle_alpha   90.00
_cell.angle_beta   90.00
_cell.angle_gamma   90.00
#
_symmetry.space_group_name_H-M   'P 1'
#
loop_
_entity.id
_entity.type
_entity.pdbx_description
1 polymer ?
#
loop_
_entity_poly.entity_id
_entity_poly.type
_entity_poly.pdbx_seq_one_letter_code
_entity_poly.pdbx_strand_id
1 'polypeptide(L)'
;MRAIARPVDIDVPSSSPSINPHPPTIITCHVSSAQVCGGEDVHRKPAGVLFRVVTNLEEALWAYPATLSDGRRLPDGNKSLAVVGDAVLNLVVKHHCYVLKMKRGPASDLLQEVTCNAYLGAMSSSHEIAPFVAMNPGSRAMSSDMRATAVEAIIGAVYRDCGGDHDTLVNVITALGVL
;
A
#
# COMPACT_ATOMS: atom_id res chain seq x y z
N MET A 1 -13.89 -62.28 27.17
CA MET A 1 -13.01 -61.13 27.45
C MET A 1 -13.86 -60.01 28.05
N ARG A 2 -13.46 -59.52 29.24
CA ARG A 2 -13.91 -58.31 29.96
C ARG A 2 -13.83 -57.05 29.06
N ALA A 3 -14.45 -55.89 29.26
CA ALA A 3 -15.52 -55.32 30.10
C ALA A 3 -15.64 -53.84 29.63
N ILE A 4 -16.87 -53.32 29.44
CA ILE A 4 -17.38 -51.95 29.65
C ILE A 4 -16.46 -50.71 29.52
N ALA A 5 -16.87 -49.72 28.71
CA ALA A 5 -17.28 -48.37 29.14
C ALA A 5 -17.53 -47.41 27.95
N ARG A 6 -18.68 -46.71 27.97
CA ARG A 6 -18.92 -45.37 27.40
C ARG A 6 -19.44 -44.50 28.56
N PRO A 7 -19.51 -43.17 28.48
CA PRO A 7 -18.62 -42.14 27.91
C PRO A 7 -18.24 -41.08 28.99
N VAL A 8 -17.36 -40.11 28.69
CA VAL A 8 -17.33 -38.82 29.40
C VAL A 8 -17.04 -37.71 28.39
N ASP A 9 -18.04 -36.86 28.16
CA ASP A 9 -17.87 -35.54 27.56
C ASP A 9 -17.09 -34.65 28.53
N ILE A 10 -16.03 -34.01 28.03
CA ILE A 10 -15.39 -32.90 28.73
C ILE A 10 -15.69 -31.65 27.91
N ASP A 11 -16.65 -30.90 28.41
CA ASP A 11 -16.92 -29.52 28.03
C ASP A 11 -15.82 -28.64 28.65
N VAL A 12 -15.07 -27.91 27.83
CA VAL A 12 -14.16 -26.85 28.30
C VAL A 12 -14.56 -25.55 27.61
N PRO A 13 -15.26 -24.62 28.30
CA PRO A 13 -15.35 -23.25 27.85
C PRO A 13 -14.19 -22.45 28.45
N SER A 14 -13.42 -21.72 27.63
CA SER A 14 -12.97 -20.35 27.93
C SER A 14 -11.92 -19.82 26.94
N SER A 15 -12.36 -18.82 26.16
CA SER A 15 -11.66 -17.57 25.84
C SER A 15 -10.23 -17.55 25.23
N SER A 16 -10.21 -17.11 23.96
CA SER A 16 -9.31 -16.10 23.32
C SER A 16 -7.97 -16.55 22.70
N PRO A 17 -7.44 -15.82 21.67
CA PRO A 17 -8.02 -14.72 20.89
C PRO A 17 -8.33 -15.12 19.44
N SER A 18 -9.48 -14.64 18.95
CA SER A 18 -9.74 -14.53 17.52
C SER A 18 -8.71 -13.57 16.92
N ILE A 19 -7.68 -14.12 16.29
CA ILE A 19 -6.93 -13.38 15.27
C ILE A 19 -7.89 -13.32 14.09
N ASN A 20 -8.70 -12.27 14.02
CA ASN A 20 -9.37 -11.89 12.79
C ASN A 20 -8.26 -11.67 11.74
N PRO A 21 -8.15 -12.49 10.68
CA PRO A 21 -7.45 -12.02 9.50
C PRO A 21 -8.33 -10.92 8.93
N HIS A 22 -7.97 -9.66 9.19
CA HIS A 22 -8.56 -8.55 8.47
C HIS A 22 -8.46 -8.86 6.96
N PRO A 23 -9.55 -8.71 6.19
CA PRO A 23 -9.44 -8.84 4.74
C PRO A 23 -8.44 -7.80 4.23
N PRO A 24 -7.51 -8.18 3.32
CA PRO A 24 -6.55 -7.23 2.77
C PRO A 24 -7.31 -6.06 2.15
N THR A 25 -6.92 -4.85 2.51
CA THR A 25 -7.42 -3.63 1.89
C THR A 25 -6.90 -3.63 0.46
N ILE A 26 -7.74 -4.09 -0.47
CA ILE A 26 -7.47 -4.05 -1.90
C ILE A 26 -7.40 -2.57 -2.29
N ILE A 27 -6.24 -2.11 -2.77
CA ILE A 27 -6.16 -0.89 -3.56
C ILE A 27 -6.93 -1.17 -4.85
N THR A 28 -8.25 -0.94 -4.81
CA THR A 28 -9.14 -1.20 -5.93
C THR A 28 -8.98 -0.05 -6.90
N CYS A 29 -8.14 -0.22 -7.92
CA CYS A 29 -8.08 0.67 -9.07
C CYS A 29 -9.33 0.47 -9.93
N HIS A 30 -10.41 1.19 -9.62
CA HIS A 30 -11.50 1.35 -10.56
C HIS A 30 -11.09 2.39 -11.62
N VAL A 31 -10.66 1.93 -12.78
CA VAL A 31 -10.62 2.77 -13.99
C VAL A 31 -12.08 2.94 -14.45
N SER A 32 -12.81 3.88 -13.85
CA SER A 32 -14.21 4.12 -14.21
C SER A 32 -14.32 5.27 -15.20
N SER A 33 -14.56 4.91 -16.47
CA SER A 33 -15.29 5.77 -17.40
C SER A 33 -16.68 6.03 -16.82
N ALA A 34 -16.88 7.26 -16.32
CA ALA A 34 -18.14 7.93 -16.01
C ALA A 34 -19.18 7.20 -15.13
N GLN A 35 -19.66 7.91 -14.09
CA GLN A 35 -21.09 8.23 -13.84
C GLN A 35 -21.60 8.03 -12.38
N VAL A 36 -21.90 9.18 -11.76
CA VAL A 36 -23.09 9.56 -10.95
C VAL A 36 -23.28 9.13 -9.47
N CYS A 37 -23.84 10.12 -8.77
CA CYS A 37 -24.20 10.36 -7.37
C CYS A 37 -25.04 9.31 -6.62
N GLY A 38 -24.90 9.32 -5.29
CA GLY A 38 -25.99 9.12 -4.33
C GLY A 38 -25.80 7.99 -3.29
N GLY A 39 -25.99 8.32 -2.01
CA GLY A 39 -26.33 7.37 -0.94
C GLY A 39 -25.26 7.16 0.15
N GLU A 40 -25.60 7.52 1.38
CA GLU A 40 -24.81 7.33 2.61
C GLU A 40 -24.78 5.86 3.05
N ASP A 41 -23.59 5.34 3.37
CA ASP A 41 -23.43 4.15 4.19
C ASP A 41 -22.08 4.24 4.93
N VAL A 42 -22.14 4.26 6.27
CA VAL A 42 -20.97 4.31 7.18
C VAL A 42 -20.44 2.88 7.33
N HIS A 43 -19.88 2.38 6.24
CA HIS A 43 -19.03 1.20 6.23
C HIS A 43 -17.68 1.67 5.70
N ARG A 44 -16.61 1.44 6.46
CA ARG A 44 -15.23 1.88 6.17
C ARG A 44 -14.93 1.63 4.69
N LYS A 45 -15.02 2.68 3.86
CA LYS A 45 -14.84 2.56 2.42
C LYS A 45 -13.39 2.16 2.17
N PRO A 46 -13.12 1.18 1.29
CA PRO A 46 -11.75 0.92 0.86
C PRO A 46 -11.18 2.23 0.29
N ALA A 47 -9.93 2.53 0.64
CA ALA A 47 -9.22 3.71 0.14
C ALA A 47 -8.90 3.51 -1.35
N GLY A 48 -9.92 3.60 -2.19
CA GLY A 48 -9.76 3.65 -3.64
C GLY A 48 -9.25 5.02 -4.03
N VAL A 49 -8.06 5.10 -4.61
CA VAL A 49 -7.59 6.33 -5.26
C VAL A 49 -8.08 6.32 -6.70
N LEU A 50 -8.86 7.35 -7.05
CA LEU A 50 -9.22 7.61 -8.43
C LEU A 50 -8.16 8.55 -9.04
N PHE A 51 -7.45 8.06 -10.04
CA PHE A 51 -6.48 8.85 -10.78
C PHE A 51 -7.18 9.73 -11.83
N ARG A 52 -6.97 11.05 -11.75
CA ARG A 52 -7.39 12.02 -12.76
C ARG A 52 -6.54 11.91 -14.03
N VAL A 53 -5.26 11.61 -13.86
CA VAL A 53 -4.26 11.47 -14.92
C VAL A 53 -3.77 10.03 -14.93
N VAL A 54 -4.36 9.23 -15.82
CA VAL A 54 -4.11 7.77 -15.94
C VAL A 54 -2.63 7.43 -16.10
N THR A 55 -1.88 8.30 -16.78
CA THR A 55 -0.45 8.09 -17.04
C THR A 55 0.42 8.16 -15.77
N ASN A 56 -0.08 8.73 -14.67
CA ASN A 56 0.64 8.72 -13.39
C ASN A 56 0.68 7.31 -12.80
N LEU A 57 -0.46 6.62 -12.79
CA LEU A 57 -0.52 5.24 -12.33
C LEU A 57 0.19 4.32 -13.32
N GLU A 58 0.02 4.54 -14.62
CA GLU A 58 0.72 3.77 -15.66
C GLU A 58 2.24 3.82 -15.42
N GLU A 59 2.82 5.01 -15.22
CA GLU A 59 4.24 5.18 -14.92
C GLU A 59 4.67 4.44 -13.64
N ALA A 60 3.86 4.48 -12.57
CA ALA A 60 4.18 3.79 -11.32
C ALA A 60 4.30 2.26 -11.47
N LEU A 61 3.52 1.70 -12.39
CA LEU A 61 3.43 0.25 -12.60
C LEU A 61 4.52 -0.30 -13.53
N TRP A 62 5.31 0.54 -14.21
CA TRP A 62 6.39 0.08 -15.09
C TRP A 62 7.73 -0.02 -14.32
N ALA A 63 8.13 -1.20 -13.85
CA ALA A 63 9.42 -1.38 -13.15
C ALA A 63 10.65 -1.47 -14.08
N TYR A 64 10.47 -1.28 -15.38
CA TYR A 64 11.53 -1.35 -16.40
C TYR A 64 11.27 -0.33 -17.51
N PRO A 65 12.23 -0.13 -18.44
CA PRO A 65 12.06 0.86 -19.48
C PRO A 65 10.81 0.62 -20.33
N ALA A 66 9.99 1.64 -20.50
CA ALA A 66 8.70 1.54 -21.17
C ALA A 66 8.37 2.79 -21.99
N THR A 67 7.31 2.71 -22.79
CA THR A 67 6.68 3.86 -23.41
C THR A 67 5.24 3.89 -22.93
N LEU A 68 4.83 5.02 -22.35
CA LEU A 68 3.48 5.23 -21.86
C LEU A 68 2.50 5.39 -23.02
N SER A 69 1.22 5.28 -22.70
CA SER A 69 0.10 5.45 -23.63
C SER A 69 0.07 6.83 -24.31
N ASP A 70 0.67 7.85 -23.68
CA ASP A 70 0.80 9.21 -24.22
C ASP A 70 2.07 9.43 -25.09
N GLY A 71 2.87 8.37 -25.30
CA GLY A 71 4.11 8.41 -26.08
C GLY A 71 5.34 8.86 -25.30
N ARG A 72 5.22 9.23 -24.01
CA ARG A 72 6.40 9.52 -23.17
C ARG A 72 7.22 8.26 -22.94
N ARG A 73 8.54 8.41 -23.00
CA ARG A 73 9.48 7.32 -22.71
C ARG A 73 9.88 7.35 -21.24
N LEU A 74 9.88 6.18 -20.61
CA LEU A 74 10.38 5.94 -19.27
C LEU A 74 11.70 5.19 -19.39
N PRO A 75 12.84 5.86 -19.52
CA PRO A 75 14.13 5.17 -19.63
C PRO A 75 14.49 4.35 -18.39
N ASP A 76 13.97 4.75 -17.22
CA ASP A 76 14.24 4.12 -15.94
C ASP A 76 12.99 3.47 -15.31
N GLY A 77 11.89 3.36 -16.07
CA GLY A 77 10.60 2.92 -15.53
C GLY A 77 10.10 3.85 -14.42
N ASN A 78 9.59 3.27 -13.35
CA ASN A 78 8.94 3.92 -12.22
C ASN A 78 9.91 4.60 -11.24
N LYS A 79 11.23 4.46 -11.42
CA LYS A 79 12.23 4.96 -10.47
C LYS A 79 12.18 6.47 -10.26
N SER A 80 11.92 7.24 -11.33
CA SER A 80 11.81 8.70 -11.21
C SER A 80 10.64 9.09 -10.30
N LEU A 81 9.52 8.37 -10.42
CA LEU A 81 8.34 8.58 -9.60
C LEU A 81 8.52 8.08 -8.17
N ALA A 82 9.28 6.99 -7.99
CA ALA A 82 9.66 6.47 -6.69
C ALA A 82 10.45 7.49 -5.85
N VAL A 83 11.42 8.20 -6.46
CA VAL A 83 12.16 9.27 -5.77
C VAL A 83 11.23 10.37 -5.23
N VAL A 84 10.19 10.73 -6.00
CA VAL A 84 9.17 11.69 -5.54
C VAL A 84 8.38 11.09 -4.38
N GLY A 85 7.95 9.83 -4.51
CA GLY A 85 7.20 9.13 -3.49
C GLY A 85 7.93 8.96 -2.16
N ASP A 86 9.21 8.60 -2.18
CA ASP A 86 10.04 8.51 -0.98
C ASP A 86 10.12 9.87 -0.25
N ALA A 87 10.34 10.96 -0.99
CA ALA A 87 10.36 12.30 -0.41
C ALA A 87 9.00 12.68 0.22
N VAL A 88 7.90 12.34 -0.44
CA VAL A 88 6.52 12.58 0.05
C VAL A 88 6.22 11.75 1.28
N LEU A 89 6.54 10.46 1.27
CA LEU A 89 6.39 9.56 2.41
C LEU A 89 7.13 10.11 3.64
N ASN A 90 8.39 10.47 3.45
CA ASN A 90 9.21 11.10 4.49
C ASN A 90 8.56 12.39 5.03
N LEU A 91 8.03 13.24 4.16
CA LEU A 91 7.37 14.49 4.56
C LEU A 91 6.11 14.21 5.40
N VAL A 92 5.25 13.30 4.95
CA VAL A 92 3.99 12.97 5.62
C VAL A 92 4.25 12.35 6.99
N VAL A 93 5.18 11.39 7.10
CA VAL A 93 5.56 10.79 8.39
C VAL A 93 6.15 11.83 9.33
N LYS A 94 7.05 12.71 8.86
CA LYS A 94 7.60 13.80 9.67
C LYS A 94 6.52 14.77 10.15
N HIS A 95 5.57 15.13 9.27
CA HIS A 95 4.44 15.98 9.63
C HIS A 95 3.57 15.32 10.69
N HIS A 96 3.28 14.02 10.56
CA HIS A 96 2.54 13.24 11.55
C HIS A 96 3.23 13.26 12.93
N CYS A 97 4.53 12.97 12.98
CA CYS A 97 5.33 13.06 14.21
C CYS A 97 5.31 14.46 14.83
N TYR A 98 5.35 15.51 14.01
CA TYR A 98 5.29 16.90 14.46
C TYR A 98 3.93 17.27 15.06
N VAL A 99 2.83 16.82 14.44
CA VAL A 99 1.47 17.02 14.95
C VAL A 99 1.30 16.34 16.30
N LEU A 100 1.81 15.10 16.44
CA LEU A 100 1.79 14.33 17.68
C LEU A 100 2.77 14.83 18.76
N LYS A 101 3.56 15.87 18.48
CA LYS A 101 4.58 16.42 19.40
C LYS A 101 5.58 15.36 19.88
N MET A 102 5.91 14.40 19.00
CA MET A 102 6.90 13.38 19.31
C MET A 102 8.28 14.00 19.57
N LYS A 103 9.03 13.39 20.48
CA LYS A 103 10.43 13.75 20.70
C LYS A 103 11.26 13.33 19.47
N ARG A 104 12.35 14.07 19.20
CA ARG A 104 13.21 13.88 18.03
C ARG A 104 13.73 12.44 17.85
N GLY A 105 14.18 11.79 18.93
CA GLY A 105 14.68 10.42 18.89
C GLY A 105 13.62 9.44 18.38
N PRO A 106 12.51 9.26 19.14
CA PRO A 106 11.40 8.40 18.70
C PRO A 106 10.83 8.72 17.31
N ALA A 107 10.78 10.00 16.93
CA ALA A 107 10.35 10.39 15.58
C ALA A 107 11.33 9.94 14.48
N SER A 108 12.64 9.96 14.78
CA SER A 108 13.67 9.46 13.86
C SER A 108 13.63 7.94 13.75
N ASP A 109 13.41 7.24 14.86
CA ASP A 109 13.32 5.78 14.90
C ASP A 109 12.10 5.30 14.10
N LEU A 110 10.92 5.91 14.34
CA LEU A 110 9.71 5.62 13.58
C LEU A 110 9.91 5.88 12.08
N LEU A 111 10.51 7.02 11.72
CA LEU A 111 10.79 7.34 10.32
C LEU A 111 11.66 6.27 9.67
N GLN A 112 12.78 5.90 10.31
CA GLN A 112 13.69 4.87 9.78
C GLN A 112 13.01 3.51 9.64
N GLU A 113 12.13 3.15 10.57
CA GLU A 113 11.39 1.90 10.54
C GLU A 113 10.43 1.86 9.34
N VAL A 114 9.55 2.85 9.21
CA VAL A 114 8.43 2.79 8.25
C VAL A 114 8.80 3.21 6.83
N THR A 115 9.93 3.90 6.63
CA THR A 115 10.40 4.28 5.28
C THR A 115 11.52 3.38 4.76
N CYS A 116 11.89 2.31 5.45
CA CYS A 116 12.93 1.41 4.93
C CYS A 116 12.39 0.46 3.85
N ASN A 117 13.22 0.14 2.86
CA ASN A 117 12.85 -0.77 1.76
C ASN A 117 12.36 -2.14 2.25
N ALA A 118 12.87 -2.64 3.38
CA ALA A 118 12.44 -3.91 3.94
C ALA A 118 10.96 -3.84 4.39
N TYR A 119 10.60 -2.77 5.09
CA TYR A 119 9.23 -2.51 5.52
C TYR A 119 8.30 -2.29 4.31
N LEU A 120 8.68 -1.42 3.38
CA LEU A 120 7.89 -1.14 2.18
C LEU A 120 7.73 -2.37 1.28
N GLY A 121 8.77 -3.20 1.16
CA GLY A 121 8.72 -4.47 0.44
C GLY A 121 7.77 -5.48 1.09
N ALA A 122 7.75 -5.54 2.42
CA ALA A 122 6.80 -6.37 3.17
C ALA A 122 5.35 -5.87 2.97
N MET A 123 5.12 -4.57 3.05
CA MET A 123 3.79 -3.98 2.81
C MET A 123 3.31 -4.16 1.36
N SER A 124 4.20 -3.99 0.39
CA SER A 124 3.89 -4.30 -1.02
C SER A 124 3.41 -5.75 -1.20
N SER A 125 3.94 -6.67 -0.39
CA SER A 125 3.57 -8.08 -0.42
C SER A 125 2.19 -8.32 0.20
N SER A 126 1.87 -7.66 1.32
CA SER A 126 0.57 -7.80 2.00
C SER A 126 -0.58 -7.20 1.19
N HIS A 127 -0.30 -6.19 0.37
CA HIS A 127 -1.28 -5.57 -0.53
C HIS A 127 -1.33 -6.17 -1.94
N GLU A 128 -0.61 -7.27 -2.19
CA GLU A 128 -0.58 -7.94 -3.49
C GLU A 128 -0.31 -6.97 -4.65
N ILE A 129 0.66 -6.06 -4.50
CA ILE A 129 0.98 -5.07 -5.54
C ILE A 129 1.67 -5.73 -6.74
N ALA A 130 2.41 -6.82 -6.49
CA ALA A 130 3.27 -7.46 -7.48
C ALA A 130 2.60 -7.85 -8.82
N PRO A 131 1.37 -8.38 -8.86
CA PRO A 131 0.68 -8.72 -10.11
C PRO A 131 0.38 -7.51 -11.01
N PHE A 132 0.35 -6.29 -10.46
CA PHE A 132 0.07 -5.08 -11.23
C PHE A 132 1.32 -4.41 -11.79
N VAL A 133 2.50 -4.79 -11.30
CA VAL A 133 3.78 -4.19 -11.70
C VAL A 133 4.32 -4.92 -12.92
N ALA A 134 4.41 -4.21 -14.04
CA ALA A 134 5.02 -4.70 -15.25
C ALA A 134 6.53 -4.85 -15.04
N MET A 135 7.02 -6.09 -15.14
CA MET A 135 8.44 -6.44 -15.07
C MET A 135 9.01 -6.72 -16.45
N ASN A 136 10.34 -6.62 -16.55
CA ASN A 136 11.05 -7.13 -17.72
C ASN A 136 10.74 -8.63 -17.92
N PRO A 137 10.39 -9.10 -19.13
CA PRO A 137 10.11 -10.51 -19.41
C PRO A 137 11.18 -11.50 -18.97
N GLY A 138 12.45 -11.07 -18.85
CA GLY A 138 13.54 -11.90 -18.35
C GLY A 138 13.58 -12.09 -16.82
N SER A 139 12.79 -11.31 -16.06
CA SER A 139 12.74 -11.37 -14.60
C SER A 139 11.83 -12.49 -14.12
N ARG A 140 12.33 -13.35 -13.23
CA ARG A 140 11.56 -14.48 -12.69
C ARG A 140 10.58 -14.08 -11.59
N ALA A 141 10.90 -13.06 -10.80
CA ALA A 141 10.10 -12.57 -9.69
C ALA A 141 10.54 -11.14 -9.32
N MET A 142 9.65 -10.41 -8.65
CA MET A 142 9.99 -9.11 -8.06
C MET A 142 10.88 -9.29 -6.83
N SER A 143 11.99 -8.56 -6.76
CA SER A 143 12.77 -8.43 -5.53
C SER A 143 12.05 -7.55 -4.48
N SER A 144 12.51 -7.60 -3.23
CA SER A 144 12.03 -6.70 -2.17
C SER A 144 12.24 -5.23 -2.55
N ASP A 145 13.36 -4.90 -3.19
CA ASP A 145 13.65 -3.53 -3.63
C ASP A 145 12.68 -3.09 -4.73
N MET A 146 12.40 -3.95 -5.72
CA MET A 146 11.41 -3.63 -6.76
C MET A 146 10.01 -3.38 -6.17
N ARG A 147 9.67 -4.14 -5.13
CA ARG A 147 8.41 -3.99 -4.38
C ARG A 147 8.34 -2.66 -3.63
N ALA A 148 9.42 -2.30 -2.92
CA ALA A 148 9.53 -1.01 -2.24
C ALA A 148 9.46 0.16 -3.24
N THR A 149 10.25 0.12 -4.32
CA THR A 149 10.24 1.13 -5.38
C THR A 149 8.86 1.27 -6.03
N ALA A 150 8.10 0.18 -6.19
CA ALA A 150 6.73 0.27 -6.70
C ALA A 150 5.79 0.99 -5.72
N VAL A 151 5.89 0.72 -4.42
CA VAL A 151 5.11 1.43 -3.38
C VAL A 151 5.42 2.92 -3.39
N GLU A 152 6.71 3.27 -3.40
CA GLU A 152 7.15 4.67 -3.50
C GLU A 152 6.61 5.30 -4.79
N ALA A 153 6.72 4.63 -5.94
CA ALA A 153 6.22 5.15 -7.19
C ALA A 153 4.69 5.37 -7.19
N ILE A 154 3.93 4.48 -6.54
CA ILE A 154 2.48 4.67 -6.35
C ILE A 154 2.21 5.92 -5.51
N ILE A 155 2.93 6.13 -4.40
CA ILE A 155 2.80 7.35 -3.59
C ILE A 155 3.15 8.60 -4.42
N GLY A 156 4.22 8.54 -5.22
CA GLY A 156 4.61 9.61 -6.14
C GLY A 156 3.54 9.90 -7.19
N ALA A 157 2.89 8.86 -7.72
CA ALA A 157 1.77 8.99 -8.66
C ALA A 157 0.59 9.70 -8.01
N VAL A 158 0.20 9.29 -6.80
CA VAL A 158 -0.89 9.92 -6.04
C VAL A 158 -0.59 11.38 -5.77
N TYR A 159 0.62 11.70 -5.30
CA TYR A 159 1.05 13.07 -5.06
C TYR A 159 0.86 13.98 -6.29
N ARG A 160 1.29 13.49 -7.46
CA ARG A 160 1.14 14.23 -8.72
C ARG A 160 -0.31 14.36 -9.16
N ASP A 161 -1.13 13.35 -8.91
CA ASP A 161 -2.52 13.32 -9.33
C ASP A 161 -3.42 14.21 -8.46
N CYS A 162 -3.21 14.19 -7.14
CA CYS A 162 -3.97 15.01 -6.20
C CYS A 162 -3.44 16.45 -6.06
N GLY A 163 -2.32 16.78 -6.71
CA GLY A 163 -1.69 18.10 -6.60
C GLY A 163 -1.07 18.37 -5.24
N GLY A 164 -0.64 17.32 -4.53
CA GLY A 164 -0.04 17.42 -3.20
C GLY A 164 -1.04 17.59 -2.06
N ASP A 165 -2.32 17.25 -2.26
CA ASP A 165 -3.33 17.25 -1.21
C ASP A 165 -2.91 16.35 -0.02
N HIS A 166 -2.71 16.98 1.15
CA HIS A 166 -2.14 16.30 2.31
C HIS A 166 -3.04 15.20 2.85
N ASP A 167 -4.35 15.45 2.93
CA ASP A 167 -5.30 14.49 3.49
C ASP A 167 -5.42 13.24 2.60
N THR A 168 -5.42 13.41 1.28
CA THR A 168 -5.34 12.28 0.33
C THR A 168 -4.07 11.46 0.55
N LEU A 169 -2.93 12.11 0.73
CA LEU A 169 -1.65 11.41 0.96
C LEU A 169 -1.64 10.65 2.29
N VAL A 170 -2.14 11.25 3.37
CA VAL A 170 -2.28 10.57 4.67
C VAL A 170 -3.19 9.35 4.53
N ASN A 171 -4.34 9.48 3.87
CA ASN A 171 -5.26 8.37 3.69
C ASN A 171 -4.62 7.19 2.92
N VAL A 172 -3.85 7.48 1.87
CA VAL A 172 -3.13 6.45 1.11
C VAL A 172 -2.03 5.80 1.93
N ILE A 173 -1.22 6.59 2.63
CA ILE A 173 -0.10 6.10 3.44
C ILE A 173 -0.60 5.25 4.62
N THR A 174 -1.72 5.64 5.25
CA THR A 174 -2.41 4.82 6.26
C THR A 174 -3.02 3.56 5.66
N ALA A 175 -3.59 3.62 4.46
CA ALA A 175 -4.12 2.43 3.78
C ALA A 175 -3.01 1.42 3.41
N LEU A 176 -1.79 1.91 3.16
CA LEU A 176 -0.57 1.12 2.99
C LEU A 176 0.03 0.64 4.32
N GLY A 177 -0.62 0.94 5.45
CA GLY A 177 -0.27 0.52 6.81
C GLY A 177 0.96 1.18 7.43
N VAL A 178 1.47 2.27 6.83
CA VAL A 178 2.65 3.02 7.33
C VAL A 178 2.29 3.89 8.55
N LEU A 179 1.05 4.43 8.58
CA LEU A 179 0.54 5.36 9.60
C LEU A 179 -0.74 4.85 10.25
#